data_AF-A0A1K0ETE1-F1
#
_entry.id   AF-A0A1K0ETE1-F1
#
_cell.length_a   1.000
_cell.length_b   1.000
_cell.length_c   1.000
_cell.angle_alpha   90.00
_cell.angle_beta   90.00
_cell.angle_gamma   90.00
#
_symmetry.space_group_name_H-M   'P 1'
#
loop_
_entity.id
_entity.type
_entity.pdbx_description
1 polymer ?
#
loop_
_entity_poly.entity_id
_entity_poly.type
_entity_poly.pdbx_seq_one_letter_code
_entity_poly.pdbx_strand_id
1 'polypeptide(L)'
;MRSLAKFNKLRRNFNMESHRKLQLDEHGVTDVYDGVQVTVLVKDDQATMIFIDSEDADNDEAGRAFVAFEHGMSWSSQEFYNAYMAVHENPDEPAVATANGIQVTHKIDANGLHIKIVPAP
;
A
#
# COMPACT_ATOMS: atom_id res chain seq x y z
N MET A 1 16.81 3.53 -10.97
CA MET A 1 15.46 3.60 -10.36
C MET A 1 15.47 2.64 -9.20
N ARG A 2 15.17 3.09 -7.97
CA ARG A 2 15.12 2.18 -6.81
C ARG A 2 13.85 1.33 -6.88
N SER A 3 13.89 0.13 -6.30
CA SER A 3 12.79 -0.83 -6.28
C SER A 3 12.46 -1.23 -4.86
N LEU A 4 11.20 -1.59 -4.61
CA LEU A 4 10.72 -2.13 -3.34
C LEU A 4 11.15 -3.60 -3.20
N ALA A 5 10.85 -4.40 -4.22
CA ALA A 5 11.19 -5.82 -4.28
C ALA A 5 11.03 -6.38 -5.70
N LYS A 6 11.48 -7.63 -5.91
CA LYS A 6 11.09 -8.41 -7.09
C LYS A 6 9.59 -8.62 -7.10
N PHE A 7 8.93 -8.29 -8.22
CA PHE A 7 7.47 -8.32 -8.33
C PHE A 7 6.91 -9.72 -8.06
N ASN A 8 7.49 -10.76 -8.65
CA ASN A 8 7.03 -12.14 -8.42
C ASN A 8 7.06 -12.57 -6.94
N LYS A 9 8.07 -12.12 -6.18
CA LYS A 9 8.15 -12.41 -4.74
C LYS A 9 7.12 -11.58 -3.96
N LEU A 10 7.01 -10.29 -4.28
CA LEU A 10 6.05 -9.38 -3.66
C LEU A 10 4.62 -9.87 -3.88
N ARG A 11 4.24 -10.17 -5.12
CA ARG A 11 2.92 -10.69 -5.51
C ARG A 11 2.57 -11.94 -4.71
N ARG A 12 3.47 -12.92 -4.68
CA ARG A 12 3.25 -14.17 -3.92
C ARG A 12 3.03 -13.89 -2.44
N ASN A 13 3.86 -13.04 -1.85
CA ASN A 13 3.80 -12.75 -0.42
C ASN A 13 2.55 -11.95 -0.06
N PHE A 14 2.22 -10.90 -0.81
CA PHE A 14 0.97 -10.15 -0.64
C PHE A 14 -0.24 -11.08 -0.74
N ASN A 15 -0.32 -11.91 -1.78
CA ASN A 15 -1.43 -12.83 -1.99
C ASN A 15 -1.61 -13.87 -0.86
N MET A 16 -0.54 -14.23 -0.14
CA MET A 16 -0.62 -15.11 1.03
C MET A 16 -1.17 -14.40 2.27
N GLU A 17 -0.92 -13.10 2.40
CA GLU A 17 -1.29 -12.30 3.58
C GLU A 17 -2.62 -11.54 3.39
N SER A 18 -2.99 -11.22 2.15
CA SER A 18 -4.18 -10.45 1.80
C SER A 18 -5.44 -11.31 1.75
N HIS A 19 -6.60 -10.65 1.71
CA HIS A 19 -7.86 -11.34 1.52
C HIS A 19 -7.90 -12.08 0.17
N ARG A 20 -8.55 -13.25 0.12
CA ARG A 20 -8.62 -14.11 -1.09
C ARG A 20 -9.28 -13.46 -2.31
N LYS A 21 -10.04 -12.37 -2.12
CA LYS A 21 -10.69 -11.60 -3.19
C LYS A 21 -9.89 -10.35 -3.59
N LEU A 22 -8.81 -10.03 -2.86
CA LEU A 22 -7.93 -8.90 -3.10
C LEU A 22 -6.53 -9.44 -3.42
N GLN A 23 -6.40 -10.04 -4.59
CA GLN A 23 -5.21 -10.77 -5.02
C GLN A 23 -4.60 -10.09 -6.24
N LEU A 24 -3.28 -9.87 -6.21
CA LEU A 24 -2.55 -9.29 -7.33
C LEU A 24 -2.46 -10.30 -8.48
N ASP A 25 -2.87 -9.87 -9.66
CA ASP A 25 -2.70 -10.59 -10.91
C ASP A 25 -1.25 -10.47 -11.45
N GLU A 26 -1.02 -10.99 -12.66
CA GLU A 26 0.29 -10.92 -13.31
C GLU A 26 0.70 -9.53 -13.80
N HIS A 27 -0.24 -8.58 -13.85
CA HIS A 27 -0.01 -7.19 -14.22
C HIS A 27 0.19 -6.29 -12.99
N GLY A 28 0.00 -6.83 -11.78
CA GLY A 28 0.16 -6.10 -10.53
C GLY A 28 -1.09 -5.33 -10.13
N VAL A 29 -2.27 -5.76 -10.55
CA VAL A 29 -3.54 -5.12 -10.21
C VAL A 29 -4.44 -6.13 -9.52
N THR A 30 -5.27 -5.66 -8.59
CA THR A 30 -6.37 -6.46 -8.02
C THR A 30 -7.70 -6.06 -8.67
N ASP A 31 -8.66 -6.98 -8.68
CA ASP A 31 -10.07 -6.58 -8.77
C ASP A 31 -10.42 -5.67 -7.58
N VAL A 32 -11.42 -4.81 -7.77
CA VAL A 32 -11.98 -4.02 -6.67
C VAL A 32 -12.70 -4.96 -5.71
N TYR A 33 -12.33 -4.92 -4.44
CA TYR A 33 -12.99 -5.69 -3.40
C TYR A 33 -13.29 -4.79 -2.21
N ASP A 34 -14.55 -4.75 -1.80
CA ASP A 34 -15.02 -3.92 -0.69
C ASP A 34 -14.64 -2.43 -0.83
N GLY A 35 -14.70 -1.90 -2.06
CA GLY A 35 -14.31 -0.52 -2.36
C GLY A 35 -12.79 -0.27 -2.43
N VAL A 36 -11.97 -1.32 -2.27
CA VAL A 36 -10.50 -1.23 -2.28
C VAL A 36 -9.91 -1.81 -3.56
N GLN A 37 -8.95 -1.11 -4.15
CA GLN A 37 -8.10 -1.60 -5.24
C GLN A 37 -6.62 -1.42 -4.92
N VAL A 38 -5.81 -2.42 -5.29
CA VAL A 38 -4.36 -2.34 -5.18
C VAL A 38 -3.73 -2.38 -6.56
N THR A 39 -2.79 -1.46 -6.80
CA THR A 39 -2.00 -1.39 -8.04
C THR A 39 -0.50 -1.34 -7.72
N VAL A 40 0.28 -2.17 -8.38
CA VAL A 40 1.75 -2.24 -8.27
C VAL A 40 2.35 -1.89 -9.61
N LEU A 41 3.14 -0.82 -9.66
CA LEU A 41 3.90 -0.45 -10.86
C LEU A 41 5.16 -1.31 -10.97
N VAL A 42 5.23 -2.11 -12.03
CA VAL A 42 6.31 -3.07 -12.28
C VAL A 42 7.16 -2.61 -13.46
N LYS A 43 8.48 -2.63 -13.30
CA LYS A 43 9.45 -2.42 -14.36
C LYS A 43 10.57 -3.44 -14.24
N ASP A 44 10.86 -4.17 -15.31
CA ASP A 44 11.93 -5.18 -15.34
C ASP A 44 11.85 -6.20 -14.17
N ASP A 45 10.64 -6.72 -13.89
CA ASP A 45 10.31 -7.59 -12.73
C ASP A 45 10.59 -6.95 -11.35
N GLN A 46 10.74 -5.63 -11.29
CA GLN A 46 10.87 -4.87 -10.05
C GLN A 46 9.60 -4.07 -9.77
N ALA A 47 9.02 -4.27 -8.59
CA ALA A 47 7.99 -3.37 -8.08
C ALA A 47 8.65 -2.04 -7.68
N THR A 48 8.19 -0.94 -8.28
CA THR A 48 8.76 0.40 -8.07
C THR A 48 7.86 1.30 -7.26
N MET A 49 6.55 1.00 -7.23
CA MET A 49 5.55 1.77 -6.51
C MET A 49 4.31 0.91 -6.27
N ILE A 50 3.62 1.14 -5.16
CA ILE A 50 2.35 0.51 -4.83
C ILE A 50 1.34 1.60 -4.51
N PHE A 51 0.11 1.40 -4.95
CA PHE A 51 -1.06 2.17 -4.59
C PHE A 51 -2.09 1.26 -3.93
N ILE A 52 -2.71 1.75 -2.87
CA ILE A 52 -3.89 1.16 -2.24
C ILE A 52 -4.91 2.29 -2.20
N ASP A 53 -5.96 2.16 -2.99
CA ASP A 53 -7.02 3.14 -3.12
C ASP A 53 -8.31 2.56 -2.55
N SER A 54 -9.00 3.35 -1.73
CA SER A 54 -10.27 2.99 -1.11
C SER A 54 -11.26 4.13 -1.27
N GLU A 55 -12.49 3.81 -1.69
CA GLU A 55 -13.58 4.77 -1.78
C GLU A 55 -14.04 5.32 -0.41
N ASP A 56 -13.70 4.61 0.67
CA ASP A 56 -13.98 4.98 2.05
C ASP A 56 -12.67 5.17 2.82
N ALA A 57 -12.55 6.27 3.57
CA ALA A 57 -11.36 6.62 4.31
C ALA A 57 -11.11 5.67 5.49
N ASP A 58 -12.18 5.18 6.13
CA ASP A 58 -12.14 4.32 7.30
C ASP A 58 -12.24 2.82 6.93
N ASN A 59 -11.95 2.47 5.67
CA ASN A 59 -12.10 1.11 5.18
C ASN A 59 -11.06 0.14 5.78
N ASP A 60 -11.54 -0.81 6.58
CA ASP A 60 -10.72 -1.85 7.20
C ASP A 60 -9.90 -2.65 6.19
N GLU A 61 -10.43 -2.93 4.98
CA GLU A 61 -9.74 -3.73 3.97
C GLU A 61 -8.54 -2.98 3.37
N ALA A 62 -8.58 -1.65 3.29
CA ALA A 62 -7.44 -0.84 2.88
C ALA A 62 -6.29 -0.96 3.88
N GLY A 63 -6.61 -0.91 5.18
CA GLY A 63 -5.64 -1.16 6.25
C GLY A 63 -5.08 -2.59 6.22
N ARG A 64 -5.93 -3.60 5.98
CA ARG A 64 -5.48 -5.00 5.83
C ARG A 64 -4.56 -5.18 4.63
N ALA A 65 -4.87 -4.56 3.48
CA ALA A 65 -4.04 -4.59 2.30
C ALA A 65 -2.66 -3.96 2.57
N PHE A 66 -2.63 -2.84 3.30
CA PHE A 66 -1.38 -2.21 3.71
C PHE A 66 -0.54 -3.15 4.60
N VAL A 67 -1.15 -3.73 5.63
CA VAL A 67 -0.48 -4.69 6.54
C VAL A 67 -0.01 -5.94 5.79
N ALA A 68 -0.75 -6.41 4.80
CA ALA A 68 -0.32 -7.53 3.94
C ALA A 68 0.98 -7.22 3.20
N PHE A 69 1.17 -5.98 2.74
CA PHE A 69 2.46 -5.55 2.21
C PHE A 69 3.53 -5.46 3.29
N GLU A 70 3.23 -4.88 4.46
CA GLU A 70 4.16 -4.80 5.61
C GLU A 70 4.73 -6.16 5.99
N HIS A 71 3.85 -7.15 6.18
CA HIS A 71 4.25 -8.51 6.47
C HIS A 71 4.96 -9.17 5.29
N GLY A 72 4.39 -9.04 4.09
CA GLY A 72 4.91 -9.68 2.89
C GLY A 72 6.32 -9.23 2.47
N MET A 73 6.74 -8.01 2.83
CA MET A 73 8.10 -7.52 2.60
C MET A 73 8.91 -7.31 3.90
N SER A 74 8.33 -7.59 5.07
CA SER A 74 8.97 -7.51 6.41
C SER A 74 9.52 -6.13 6.77
N TRP A 75 8.67 -5.09 6.71
CA TRP A 75 9.06 -3.69 6.92
C TRP A 75 8.14 -2.92 7.88
N SER A 76 7.38 -3.60 8.73
CA SER A 76 6.50 -2.97 9.72
C SER A 76 7.22 -1.88 10.52
N SER A 77 6.56 -0.73 10.71
CA SER A 77 7.14 0.38 11.47
C SER A 77 6.05 1.20 12.17
N GLN A 78 6.32 1.65 13.40
CA GLN A 78 5.41 2.51 14.15
C GLN A 78 5.16 3.85 13.43
N GLU A 79 6.14 4.32 12.65
CA GLU A 79 6.07 5.53 11.85
C GLU A 79 4.97 5.46 10.80
N PHE A 80 4.75 4.29 10.19
CA PHE A 80 3.68 4.12 9.20
C PHE A 80 2.31 4.19 9.84
N TYR A 81 2.13 3.53 10.99
CA TYR A 81 0.91 3.65 11.79
C TYR A 81 0.66 5.11 12.24
N ASN A 82 1.70 5.81 12.70
CA ASN A 82 1.56 7.20 13.10
C ASN A 82 1.14 8.10 11.92
N ALA A 83 1.66 7.86 10.72
CA ALA A 83 1.22 8.59 9.52
C ALA A 83 -0.23 8.26 9.15
N TYR A 84 -0.66 7.00 9.27
CA TYR A 84 -2.07 6.63 9.10
C TYR A 84 -2.97 7.38 10.09
N MET A 85 -2.62 7.42 11.38
CA MET A 85 -3.38 8.18 12.38
C MET A 85 -3.40 9.68 12.08
N ALA A 86 -2.26 10.25 11.70
CA ALA A 86 -2.14 11.68 11.40
C ALA A 86 -3.05 12.13 10.25
N VAL A 87 -3.21 11.31 9.19
CA VAL A 87 -4.11 11.66 8.09
C VAL A 87 -5.59 11.61 8.52
N HIS A 88 -5.96 10.77 9.49
CA HIS A 88 -7.34 10.73 10.02
C HIS A 88 -7.60 11.88 10.99
N GLU A 89 -6.58 12.35 11.70
CA GLU A 89 -6.69 13.53 12.58
C GLU A 89 -6.77 14.83 11.77
N ASN A 90 -6.04 14.93 10.64
CA ASN A 90 -6.01 16.11 9.78
C ASN A 90 -6.13 15.71 8.28
N PRO A 91 -7.34 15.40 7.78
CA PRO A 91 -7.53 14.83 6.44
C PRO A 91 -7.19 15.79 5.29
N ASP A 92 -7.11 17.09 5.54
CA ASP A 92 -6.75 18.09 4.54
C ASP A 92 -5.25 18.05 4.16
N GLU A 93 -4.42 17.37 4.95
CA GLU A 93 -2.97 17.27 4.73
C GLU A 93 -2.51 15.82 4.54
N PRO A 94 -1.70 15.52 3.51
CA PRO A 94 -1.13 14.19 3.35
C PRO A 94 -0.10 13.91 4.46
N ALA A 95 -0.18 12.73 5.06
CA ALA A 95 0.78 12.27 6.05
C ALA A 95 1.85 11.39 5.41
N VAL A 96 3.12 11.67 5.68
CA VAL A 96 4.27 10.95 5.10
C VAL A 96 5.12 10.34 6.21
N ALA A 97 5.46 9.05 6.06
CA ALA A 97 6.41 8.36 6.93
C ALA A 97 7.51 7.68 6.11
N THR A 98 8.71 7.63 6.65
CA THR A 98 9.84 6.93 6.03
C THR A 98 10.53 6.04 7.06
N ALA A 99 10.59 4.74 6.80
CA ALA A 99 11.29 3.76 7.62
C ALA A 99 11.70 2.57 6.76
N ASN A 100 12.71 1.79 7.18
CA ASN A 100 13.14 0.56 6.48
C ASN A 100 13.46 0.75 4.97
N GLY A 101 13.90 1.94 4.57
CA GLY A 101 14.17 2.25 3.16
C GLY A 101 12.92 2.43 2.29
N ILE A 102 11.75 2.59 2.91
CA ILE A 102 10.44 2.77 2.27
C ILE A 102 9.86 4.11 2.76
N GLN A 103 9.22 4.84 1.84
CA GLN A 103 8.39 5.99 2.14
C GLN A 103 6.93 5.64 1.83
N VAL A 104 6.05 5.92 2.78
CA VAL A 104 4.60 5.78 2.66
C VAL A 104 3.97 7.16 2.74
N THR A 105 3.01 7.43 1.87
CA THR A 105 2.18 8.64 1.90
C THR A 105 0.73 8.22 1.99
N HIS A 106 0.04 8.68 3.03
CA HIS A 106 -1.41 8.58 3.16
C HIS A 106 -2.03 9.92 2.80
N LYS A 107 -3.13 9.89 2.06
CA LYS A 107 -3.92 11.07 1.73
C LYS A 107 -5.40 10.68 1.76
N ILE A 108 -6.22 11.49 2.41
CA ILE A 108 -7.68 11.39 2.31
C ILE A 108 -8.14 12.55 1.43
N ASP A 109 -9.04 12.27 0.48
CA ASP A 109 -9.76 13.32 -0.24
C ASP A 109 -11.21 12.92 -0.50
N ALA A 110 -11.90 13.66 -1.38
CA ALA A 110 -13.32 13.42 -1.68
C ALA A 110 -13.60 12.02 -2.25
N ASN A 111 -12.59 11.29 -2.72
CA ASN A 111 -12.71 9.93 -3.25
C ASN A 111 -12.24 8.86 -2.25
N GLY A 112 -11.95 9.22 -1.00
CA GLY A 112 -11.58 8.29 0.06
C GLY A 112 -10.09 8.30 0.39
N LEU A 113 -9.54 7.14 0.77
CA LEU A 113 -8.15 6.97 1.21
C LEU A 113 -7.26 6.51 0.07
N HIS A 114 -6.12 7.18 -0.06
CA HIS A 114 -5.07 6.86 -1.02
C HIS A 114 -3.75 6.64 -0.28
N ILE A 115 -3.20 5.43 -0.42
CA ILE A 115 -1.91 5.06 0.15
C ILE A 115 -0.92 4.82 -0.98
N LYS A 116 0.21 5.54 -0.94
CA LYS A 116 1.31 5.38 -1.89
C LYS A 116 2.56 4.88 -1.18
N ILE A 117 3.14 3.80 -1.67
CA ILE A 117 4.36 3.20 -1.13
C ILE A 117 5.47 3.25 -2.20
N VAL A 118 6.62 3.82 -1.87
CA VAL A 118 7.77 3.96 -2.75
C VAL A 118 9.09 3.71 -2.00
N PRO A 119 10.19 3.38 -2.70
CA PRO A 119 11.51 3.37 -2.07
C PRO A 119 11.85 4.77 -1.53
N ALA A 120 12.45 4.82 -0.35
CA ALA A 120 12.92 6.07 0.24
C ALA A 120 14.03 6.73 -0.63
N PRO A 121 14.18 8.07 -0.59
CA PRO A 121 15.20 8.84 -1.32
C PRO A 121 16.65 8.44 -1.03
#